data_AF-A0A9X2J8P8-F1
#
_entry.id   AF-A0A9X2J8P8-F1
#
_cell.length_a   1.000
_cell.length_b   1.000
_cell.length_c   1.000
_cell.angle_alpha   90.00
_cell.angle_beta   90.00
_cell.angle_gamma   90.00
#
_symmetry.space_group_name_H-M   'P 1'
#
loop_
_entity.id
_entity.type
_entity.pdbx_description
1 polymer ?
#
loop_
_entity_poly.entity_id
_entity_poly.type
_entity_poly.pdbx_seq_one_letter_code
_entity_poly.pdbx_strand_id
1 'polypeptide(L)'
;ALDEDAGFIGALGARPNGLAVDYQLVTRVGSTEYQVRDTGAWAPTAALKSDMAHLDSQAILVNDDDLDLVEIGTAALIGDEIVRIDALDTSTNTLSLSRGCADTIPSTHSAGTLVWFYQDNAAADTTEYLDGEEVSGKLLTRTTNQTLSESAATANIVTIDQRQARP
;
A
#
# COMPACT_ATOMS: atom_id res chain seq x y z
N ALA A 1 27.32 -4.41 -1.38
CA ALA A 1 26.40 -5.16 -0.52
C ALA A 1 25.55 -4.11 0.18
N LEU A 2 24.26 -4.36 0.35
CA LEU A 2 23.43 -3.50 1.18
C LEU A 2 23.94 -3.58 2.62
N ASP A 3 23.86 -2.48 3.37
CA ASP A 3 24.09 -2.53 4.82
C ASP A 3 23.04 -3.46 5.47
N GLU A 4 23.43 -4.20 6.50
CA GLU A 4 22.54 -5.11 7.22
C GLU A 4 21.44 -4.35 7.96
N ASP A 5 21.74 -3.11 8.35
CA ASP A 5 20.82 -2.24 9.07
C ASP A 5 20.01 -1.32 8.13
N ALA A 6 20.23 -1.41 6.82
CA ALA A 6 19.51 -0.57 5.86
C ALA A 6 18.03 -0.98 5.74
N GLY A 7 17.19 -0.01 5.41
CA GLY A 7 15.79 -0.17 5.06
C GLY A 7 15.35 0.88 4.05
N PHE A 8 14.23 0.60 3.38
CA PHE A 8 13.62 1.46 2.37
C PHE A 8 12.15 1.68 2.67
N ILE A 9 11.59 2.75 2.12
CA ILE A 9 10.16 3.06 2.28
C ILE A 9 9.42 2.78 0.99
N GLY A 10 8.35 1.99 1.08
CA GLY A 10 7.33 1.87 0.05
C GLY A 10 6.09 2.68 0.43
N ALA A 11 5.38 3.23 -0.55
CA ALA A 11 4.14 3.94 -0.32
C ALA A 11 3.05 3.55 -1.32
N LEU A 12 1.85 3.38 -0.79
CA LEU A 12 0.62 3.10 -1.53
C LEU A 12 -0.36 4.25 -1.32
N GLY A 13 -1.00 4.68 -2.41
CA GLY A 13 -2.05 5.68 -2.38
C GLY A 13 -3.35 5.12 -2.95
N ALA A 14 -4.47 5.35 -2.27
CA ALA A 14 -5.80 5.15 -2.84
C ALA A 14 -6.24 6.44 -3.54
N ARG A 15 -6.89 6.32 -4.70
CA ARG A 15 -7.32 7.49 -5.48
C ARG A 15 -8.29 8.34 -4.65
N PRO A 16 -7.97 9.63 -4.38
CA PRO A 16 -8.83 10.46 -3.54
C PRO A 16 -10.09 10.96 -4.26
N ASN A 17 -10.04 11.07 -5.60
CA ASN A 17 -11.17 11.43 -6.48
C ASN A 17 -10.80 11.24 -7.95
N GLY A 18 -11.78 11.29 -8.85
CA GLY A 18 -11.58 11.10 -10.29
C GLY A 18 -10.77 12.17 -11.04
N LEU A 19 -10.33 13.26 -10.39
CA LEU A 19 -9.43 14.25 -10.99
C LEU A 19 -7.95 13.96 -10.68
N ALA A 20 -7.68 13.06 -9.73
CA ALA A 20 -6.34 12.72 -9.31
C ALA A 20 -5.70 11.79 -10.33
N VAL A 21 -4.55 12.20 -10.88
CA VAL A 21 -3.83 11.43 -11.91
C VAL A 21 -2.80 10.49 -11.29
N ASP A 22 -2.07 10.96 -10.28
CA ASP A 22 -1.02 10.23 -9.56
C ASP A 22 -0.62 11.05 -8.30
N TYR A 23 0.44 10.64 -7.60
CA TYR A 23 1.00 11.39 -6.48
C TYR A 23 2.52 11.47 -6.50
N GLN A 24 3.06 12.49 -5.84
CA GLN A 24 4.49 12.50 -5.47
C GLN A 24 4.67 11.97 -4.06
N LEU A 25 5.55 10.99 -3.91
CA LEU A 25 6.05 10.56 -2.62
C LEU A 25 7.14 11.53 -2.18
N VAL A 26 6.92 12.20 -1.04
CA VAL A 26 7.95 13.01 -0.40
C VAL A 26 8.28 12.44 0.97
N THR A 27 9.56 12.40 1.33
CA THR A 27 10.02 11.89 2.64
C THR A 27 11.01 12.82 3.32
N ARG A 28 11.13 12.68 4.64
CA ARG A 28 12.16 13.33 5.44
C ARG A 28 12.51 12.52 6.69
N VAL A 29 13.63 12.86 7.31
CA VAL A 29 14.01 12.40 8.66
C VAL A 29 14.09 13.60 9.60
N GLY A 30 13.48 13.47 10.79
CA GLY A 30 13.44 14.53 11.78
C GLY A 30 12.80 15.82 11.27
N SER A 31 13.47 16.95 11.47
CA SER A 31 12.99 18.30 11.09
C SER A 31 13.54 18.82 9.77
N THR A 32 14.17 17.96 8.96
CA THR A 32 14.67 18.33 7.63
C THR A 32 13.52 18.67 6.66
N GLU A 33 13.86 19.30 5.54
CA GLU A 33 12.90 19.55 4.45
C GLU A 33 12.52 18.24 3.77
N TYR A 34 11.25 18.11 3.38
CA TYR A 34 10.81 16.99 2.56
C TYR A 34 11.46 17.02 1.20
N GLN A 35 11.87 15.85 0.73
CA GLN A 35 12.45 15.65 -0.60
C GLN A 35 11.50 14.79 -1.43
N VAL A 36 11.32 15.13 -2.70
CA VAL A 36 10.61 14.27 -3.65
C VAL A 36 11.45 13.04 -3.93
N ARG A 37 10.87 11.86 -3.72
CA ARG A 37 11.55 10.57 -3.86
C ARG A 37 11.10 9.83 -5.10
N ASP A 38 9.80 9.86 -5.36
CA ASP A 38 9.21 9.13 -6.47
C ASP A 38 7.86 9.74 -6.86
N THR A 39 7.32 9.32 -8.01
CA THR A 39 5.94 9.57 -8.43
C THR A 39 5.23 8.23 -8.61
N GLY A 40 4.22 7.97 -7.78
CA GLY A 40 3.46 6.72 -7.76
C GLY A 40 2.09 6.85 -8.41
N ALA A 41 1.63 5.76 -9.02
CA ALA A 41 0.25 5.60 -9.44
C ALA A 41 -0.65 5.21 -8.25
N TRP A 42 -1.96 5.43 -8.37
CA TRP A 42 -2.92 4.95 -7.37
C TRP A 42 -3.02 3.42 -7.43
N ALA A 43 -2.92 2.75 -6.29
CA ALA A 43 -3.14 1.32 -6.22
C ALA A 43 -4.65 1.04 -6.36
N PRO A 44 -5.06 0.02 -7.14
CA PRO A 44 -6.42 -0.47 -7.09
C PRO A 44 -6.80 -0.89 -5.67
N THR A 45 -8.04 -0.63 -5.30
CA THR A 45 -8.53 -0.92 -3.94
C THR A 45 -9.96 -1.43 -3.95
N ALA A 46 -10.32 -2.13 -2.87
CA ALA A 46 -11.70 -2.39 -2.51
C ALA A 46 -11.79 -2.65 -1.00
N ALA A 47 -12.99 -2.71 -0.43
CA ALA A 47 -13.21 -3.04 0.97
C ALA A 47 -13.90 -4.40 1.15
N LEU A 48 -13.60 -5.11 2.23
CA LEU A 48 -14.31 -6.33 2.59
C LEU A 48 -15.79 -6.03 2.90
N LYS A 49 -16.72 -6.76 2.29
CA LYS A 49 -18.17 -6.60 2.56
C LYS A 49 -18.58 -7.07 3.95
N SER A 50 -17.92 -8.10 4.45
CA SER A 50 -18.17 -8.73 5.75
C SER A 50 -16.84 -9.09 6.39
N ASP A 51 -16.88 -9.46 7.68
CA ASP A 51 -15.72 -10.03 8.36
C ASP A 51 -15.22 -11.25 7.59
N MET A 52 -13.89 -11.38 7.52
CA MET A 52 -13.19 -12.51 6.92
C MET A 52 -12.37 -13.19 8.01
N ALA A 53 -12.72 -14.42 8.35
CA ALA A 53 -12.01 -15.21 9.35
C ALA A 53 -10.63 -15.65 8.84
N HIS A 54 -9.74 -16.05 9.74
CA HIS A 54 -8.36 -16.40 9.41
C HIS A 54 -8.19 -17.63 8.50
N LEU A 55 -9.21 -18.47 8.33
CA LEU A 55 -9.21 -19.62 7.39
C LEU A 55 -10.00 -19.35 6.11
N ASP A 56 -10.71 -18.23 6.03
CA ASP A 56 -11.48 -17.92 4.83
C ASP A 56 -10.52 -17.63 3.67
N SER A 57 -10.81 -18.24 2.53
CA SER A 57 -10.06 -18.09 1.28
C SER A 57 -10.86 -17.39 0.19
N GLN A 58 -12.01 -16.82 0.55
CA GLN A 58 -12.89 -16.08 -0.34
C GLN A 58 -13.52 -14.90 0.41
N ALA A 59 -13.65 -13.77 -0.27
CA ALA A 59 -14.35 -12.59 0.22
C ALA A 59 -15.17 -11.94 -0.89
N ILE A 60 -16.24 -11.26 -0.49
CA ILE A 60 -16.95 -10.32 -1.37
C ILE A 60 -16.44 -8.92 -1.09
N LEU A 61 -16.14 -8.19 -2.16
CA LEU A 61 -15.61 -6.84 -2.13
C LEU A 61 -16.70 -5.80 -2.42
N VAL A 62 -16.54 -4.61 -1.87
CA VAL A 62 -17.40 -3.43 -2.09
C VAL A 62 -16.54 -2.17 -2.19
N ASN A 63 -17.10 -1.08 -2.70
CA ASN A 63 -16.41 0.21 -2.87
C ASN A 63 -15.10 0.06 -3.66
N ASP A 64 -15.16 -0.69 -4.76
CA ASP A 64 -14.02 -0.91 -5.64
C ASP A 64 -13.61 0.35 -6.41
N ASP A 65 -12.29 0.45 -6.64
CA ASP A 65 -11.65 1.39 -7.55
C ASP A 65 -10.60 0.60 -8.35
N ASP A 66 -10.79 0.57 -9.67
CA ASP A 66 -9.92 -0.08 -10.68
C ASP A 66 -9.65 -1.59 -10.50
N LEU A 67 -10.64 -2.37 -10.03
CA LEU A 67 -10.49 -3.84 -9.92
C LEU A 67 -10.24 -4.55 -11.26
N ASP A 68 -10.58 -3.93 -12.38
CA ASP A 68 -10.28 -4.45 -13.72
C ASP A 68 -8.79 -4.40 -14.08
N LEU A 69 -7.98 -3.64 -13.33
CA LEU A 69 -6.52 -3.59 -13.48
C LEU A 69 -5.78 -4.66 -12.65
N VAL A 70 -6.50 -5.41 -11.81
CA VAL A 70 -5.88 -6.38 -10.89
C VAL A 70 -5.49 -7.65 -11.63
N GLU A 71 -4.22 -8.04 -11.55
CA GLU A 71 -3.69 -9.26 -12.16
C GLU A 71 -3.75 -10.46 -11.18
N ILE A 72 -4.28 -11.59 -11.65
CA ILE A 72 -4.32 -12.83 -10.88
C ILE A 72 -2.91 -13.38 -10.66
N GLY A 73 -2.64 -13.89 -9.46
CA GLY A 73 -1.33 -14.38 -9.04
C GLY A 73 -0.46 -13.33 -8.37
N THR A 74 -0.88 -12.05 -8.38
CA THR A 74 -0.17 -10.97 -7.69
C THR A 74 -0.55 -10.87 -6.22
N ALA A 75 0.24 -10.11 -5.47
CA ALA A 75 0.06 -9.87 -4.03
C ALA A 75 -0.95 -8.74 -3.76
N ALA A 76 -1.71 -8.91 -2.68
CA ALA A 76 -2.54 -7.87 -2.09
C ALA A 76 -2.26 -7.77 -0.58
N LEU A 77 -2.57 -6.61 0.01
CA LEU A 77 -2.43 -6.35 1.45
C LEU A 77 -3.81 -6.09 2.06
N ILE A 78 -4.14 -6.80 3.13
CA ILE A 78 -5.37 -6.64 3.90
C ILE A 78 -4.96 -6.41 5.35
N GLY A 79 -5.17 -5.19 5.88
CA GLY A 79 -4.56 -4.79 7.15
C GLY A 79 -3.04 -4.94 7.09
N ASP A 80 -2.48 -5.81 7.94
CA ASP A 80 -1.04 -6.13 7.97
C ASP A 80 -0.72 -7.51 7.34
N GLU A 81 -1.70 -8.16 6.69
CA GLU A 81 -1.53 -9.48 6.07
C GLU A 81 -1.34 -9.37 4.56
N ILE A 82 -0.27 -10.00 4.05
CA ILE A 82 -0.04 -10.14 2.62
C ILE A 82 -0.70 -11.45 2.15
N VAL A 83 -1.50 -11.35 1.11
CA VAL A 83 -2.23 -12.46 0.49
C VAL A 83 -1.89 -12.54 -1.00
N ARG A 84 -2.08 -13.71 -1.61
CA ARG A 84 -2.01 -13.87 -3.08
C ARG A 84 -3.41 -13.95 -3.66
N ILE A 85 -3.64 -13.26 -4.76
CA ILE A 85 -4.89 -13.29 -5.50
C ILE A 85 -4.92 -14.56 -6.33
N ASP A 86 -5.82 -15.49 -6.02
CA ASP A 86 -5.96 -16.75 -6.76
C ASP A 86 -7.04 -16.65 -7.85
N ALA A 87 -8.09 -15.85 -7.62
CA ALA A 87 -9.08 -15.47 -8.64
C ALA A 87 -9.81 -14.18 -8.24
N LEU A 88 -10.29 -13.42 -9.22
CA LEU A 88 -11.14 -12.24 -9.01
C LEU A 88 -12.22 -12.20 -10.10
N ASP A 89 -13.48 -12.21 -9.68
CA ASP A 89 -14.63 -11.98 -10.55
C ASP A 89 -15.16 -10.56 -10.31
N THR A 90 -14.91 -9.65 -11.24
CA THR A 90 -15.32 -8.24 -11.18
C THR A 90 -16.81 -8.01 -11.45
N SER A 91 -17.55 -9.04 -11.92
CA SER A 91 -19.00 -8.94 -12.08
C SER A 91 -19.75 -9.18 -10.77
N THR A 92 -19.18 -10.01 -9.89
CA THR A 92 -19.73 -10.34 -8.57
C THR A 92 -18.91 -9.76 -7.42
N ASN A 93 -17.79 -9.10 -7.72
CA ASN A 93 -16.77 -8.64 -6.77
C ASN A 93 -16.32 -9.76 -5.82
N THR A 94 -16.16 -10.97 -6.34
CA THR A 94 -15.73 -12.14 -5.55
C THR A 94 -14.22 -12.32 -5.70
N LEU A 95 -13.50 -12.20 -4.59
CA LEU A 95 -12.07 -12.44 -4.50
C LEU A 95 -11.82 -13.82 -3.88
N SER A 96 -11.01 -14.65 -4.53
CA SER A 96 -10.42 -15.85 -3.96
C SER A 96 -8.92 -15.64 -3.77
N LEU A 97 -8.40 -16.08 -2.62
CA LEU A 97 -7.05 -15.73 -2.21
C LEU A 97 -6.38 -16.83 -1.37
N SER A 98 -5.06 -16.81 -1.37
CA SER A 98 -4.20 -17.59 -0.47
C SER A 98 -3.63 -16.68 0.61
N ARG A 99 -3.67 -17.16 1.86
CA ARG A 99 -3.35 -16.41 3.08
C ARG A 99 -1.87 -16.50 3.46
N GLY A 100 -1.43 -15.59 4.33
CA GLY A 100 -0.13 -15.67 5.01
C GLY A 100 1.07 -15.74 4.05
N CYS A 101 1.06 -14.91 3.02
CA CYS A 101 2.17 -14.80 2.08
C CYS A 101 3.26 -13.87 2.63
N ALA A 102 4.49 -13.98 2.11
CA ALA A 102 5.62 -13.14 2.50
C ALA A 102 5.80 -13.03 4.03
N ASP A 103 5.78 -14.20 4.69
CA ASP A 103 6.00 -14.37 6.12
C ASP A 103 5.00 -13.63 7.04
N THR A 104 3.84 -13.26 6.49
CA THR A 104 2.69 -12.81 7.28
C THR A 104 1.87 -13.98 7.81
N ILE A 105 1.12 -13.77 8.89
CA ILE A 105 0.27 -14.80 9.51
C ILE A 105 -1.20 -14.49 9.19
N PRO A 106 -2.00 -15.49 8.77
CA PRO A 106 -3.43 -15.28 8.53
C PRO A 106 -4.16 -14.69 9.74
N SER A 107 -4.84 -13.56 9.56
CA SER A 107 -5.58 -12.88 10.63
C SER A 107 -7.08 -12.73 10.32
N THR A 108 -7.89 -12.50 11.34
CA THR A 108 -9.28 -12.08 11.10
C THR A 108 -9.30 -10.62 10.68
N HIS A 109 -10.04 -10.30 9.62
CA HIS A 109 -10.25 -8.94 9.13
C HIS A 109 -11.71 -8.54 9.27
N SER A 110 -11.97 -7.29 9.65
CA SER A 110 -13.34 -6.80 9.81
C SER A 110 -13.93 -6.34 8.48
N ALA A 111 -15.26 -6.33 8.39
CA ALA A 111 -15.97 -5.65 7.32
C ALA A 111 -15.50 -4.20 7.20
N GLY A 112 -15.30 -3.72 5.97
CA GLY A 112 -14.78 -2.39 5.68
C GLY A 112 -13.25 -2.28 5.68
N THR A 113 -12.50 -3.32 6.09
CA THR A 113 -11.04 -3.33 5.93
C THR A 113 -10.68 -3.20 4.46
N LEU A 114 -9.75 -2.29 4.17
CA LEU A 114 -9.27 -1.99 2.83
C LEU A 114 -8.33 -3.10 2.35
N VAL A 115 -8.53 -3.51 1.10
CA VAL A 115 -7.69 -4.43 0.34
C VAL A 115 -6.90 -3.59 -0.66
N TRP A 116 -5.59 -3.66 -0.58
CA TRP A 116 -4.67 -2.97 -1.48
C TRP A 116 -4.09 -3.95 -2.50
N PHE A 117 -4.34 -3.73 -3.79
CA PHE A 117 -3.76 -4.53 -4.87
C PHE A 117 -2.47 -3.84 -5.35
N TYR A 118 -1.37 -4.12 -4.64
CA TYR A 118 -0.26 -3.17 -4.58
C TYR A 118 0.95 -3.49 -5.46
N GLN A 119 1.09 -4.74 -5.91
CA GLN A 119 2.37 -5.28 -6.40
C GLN A 119 3.06 -4.40 -7.46
N ASP A 120 2.30 -3.81 -8.37
CA ASP A 120 2.83 -2.99 -9.47
C ASP A 120 2.61 -1.47 -9.29
N ASN A 121 2.02 -1.05 -8.16
CA ASN A 121 1.58 0.33 -7.92
C ASN A 121 2.22 0.98 -6.68
N ALA A 122 3.31 0.40 -6.17
CA ALA A 122 4.06 0.96 -5.05
C ALA A 122 5.08 2.00 -5.53
N ALA A 123 5.01 3.21 -4.96
CA ALA A 123 6.11 4.17 -5.05
C ALA A 123 7.21 3.77 -4.05
N ALA A 124 8.48 4.04 -4.39
CA ALA A 124 9.60 3.66 -3.54
C ALA A 124 10.55 4.84 -3.26
N ASP A 125 10.88 5.04 -1.99
CA ASP A 125 12.06 5.81 -1.61
C ASP A 125 13.27 4.88 -1.57
N THR A 126 14.18 5.06 -2.54
CA THR A 126 15.41 4.27 -2.67
C THR A 126 16.56 4.82 -1.82
N THR A 127 16.29 5.82 -0.97
CA THR A 127 17.24 6.27 0.05
C THR A 127 17.40 5.17 1.11
N GLU A 128 18.64 4.79 1.41
CA GLU A 128 18.94 3.90 2.53
C GLU A 128 18.72 4.64 3.85
N TYR A 129 17.85 4.08 4.69
CA TYR A 129 17.62 4.50 6.07
C TYR A 129 18.12 3.43 7.03
N LEU A 130 18.59 3.83 8.21
CA LEU A 130 19.08 2.92 9.23
C LEU A 130 17.97 2.50 10.19
N ASP A 131 18.16 1.35 10.84
CA ASP A 131 17.28 0.86 11.89
C ASP A 131 17.03 1.89 13.00
N GLY A 132 15.78 1.97 13.42
CA GLY A 132 15.31 2.95 14.41
C GLY A 132 15.10 4.36 13.86
N GLU A 133 15.45 4.67 12.61
CA GLU A 133 15.12 5.96 12.02
C GLU A 133 13.61 6.12 11.83
N GLU A 134 13.08 7.27 12.24
CA GLU A 134 11.70 7.66 11.96
C GLU A 134 11.64 8.47 10.66
N VAL A 135 11.10 7.86 9.62
CA VAL A 135 10.90 8.49 8.32
C VAL A 135 9.47 8.99 8.23
N SER A 136 9.31 10.28 7.96
CA SER A 136 7.99 10.86 7.71
C SER A 136 7.75 10.97 6.21
N GLY A 137 6.68 10.37 5.72
CA GLY A 137 6.26 10.37 4.32
C GLY A 137 4.92 11.10 4.11
N LYS A 138 4.79 11.79 2.98
CA LYS A 138 3.53 12.37 2.50
C LYS A 138 3.30 12.00 1.04
N LEU A 139 2.04 11.87 0.67
CA LEU A 139 1.61 11.71 -0.72
C LEU A 139 0.99 13.03 -1.19
N LEU A 140 1.64 13.68 -2.15
CA LEU A 140 1.15 14.92 -2.74
C LEU A 140 0.34 14.60 -3.99
N THR A 141 -0.98 14.56 -3.85
CA THR A 141 -1.91 14.31 -4.96
C THR A 141 -1.69 15.30 -6.09
N ARG A 142 -1.55 14.80 -7.32
CA ARG A 142 -1.52 15.63 -8.51
C ARG A 142 -2.80 15.47 -9.32
N THR A 143 -3.19 16.58 -9.92
CA THR A 143 -4.18 16.69 -11.00
C THR A 143 -3.47 17.22 -12.24
N THR A 144 -4.14 17.25 -13.38
CA THR A 144 -3.56 17.80 -14.62
C THR A 144 -3.05 19.26 -14.48
N ASN A 145 -3.60 20.03 -13.53
CA ASN A 145 -3.31 21.46 -13.40
C ASN A 145 -2.53 21.83 -12.14
N GLN A 146 -2.53 20.99 -11.10
CA GLN A 146 -2.03 21.35 -9.77
C GLN A 146 -1.51 20.13 -9.01
N THR A 147 -0.58 20.39 -8.09
CA THR A 147 -0.11 19.43 -7.07
C THR A 147 -0.53 19.93 -5.69
N LEU A 148 -1.01 19.02 -4.85
CA LEU A 148 -1.37 19.30 -3.45
C LEU A 148 -0.15 19.86 -2.71
N SER A 149 -0.35 20.92 -1.92
CA SER A 149 0.75 21.50 -1.16
C SER A 149 1.20 20.56 -0.04
N GLU A 150 2.50 20.55 0.24
CA GLU A 150 3.08 19.73 1.30
C GLU A 150 2.44 20.00 2.68
N SER A 151 2.08 21.25 2.97
CA SER A 151 1.42 21.65 4.21
C SER A 151 -0.02 21.13 4.36
N ALA A 152 -0.68 20.76 3.26
CA ALA A 152 -2.04 20.25 3.25
C ALA A 152 -2.09 18.71 3.24
N ALA A 153 -0.98 18.04 2.93
CA ALA A 153 -0.90 16.59 2.90
C ALA A 153 -0.65 16.01 4.30
N THR A 154 -1.36 14.92 4.61
CA THR A 154 -1.20 14.17 5.86
C THR A 154 0.17 13.48 5.90
N ALA A 155 0.89 13.68 7.00
CA ALA A 155 2.14 12.97 7.26
C ALA A 155 1.86 11.60 7.87
N ASN A 156 2.48 10.56 7.31
CA ASN A 156 2.58 9.24 7.90
C ASN A 156 4.00 9.06 8.41
N ILE A 157 4.18 8.41 9.55
CA ILE A 157 5.49 8.15 10.14
C ILE A 157 5.69 6.65 10.18
N VAL A 158 6.83 6.20 9.70
CA VAL A 158 7.27 4.80 9.73
C VAL A 158 8.62 4.75 10.41
N THR A 159 8.75 3.86 11.39
CA THR A 159 10.04 3.54 12.00
C THR A 159 10.66 2.39 11.22
N ILE A 160 11.90 2.55 10.78
CA ILE A 160 12.66 1.46 10.16
C ILE A 160 12.96 0.40 11.23
N ASP A 161 12.63 -0.85 10.95
CA ASP A 161 12.77 -1.99 11.88
C ASP A 161 13.34 -3.24 11.17
N GLN A 162 14.19 -3.04 10.16
CA GLN A 162 14.90 -4.09 9.40
C GLN A 162 14.04 -5.29 8.94
N ARG A 163 12.75 -5.07 8.62
CA ARG A 163 11.84 -6.15 8.18
C ARG A 163 12.42 -6.98 7.03
N GLN A 164 13.16 -6.35 6.11
CA GLN A 164 13.77 -7.04 4.97
C GLN A 164 14.83 -8.09 5.33
N ALA A 165 15.46 -7.98 6.50
CA ALA A 165 16.50 -8.89 6.97
C ALA A 165 15.96 -9.96 7.93
N ARG A 166 14.67 -9.88 8.29
CA ARG A 166 14.01 -10.80 9.22
C ARG A 166 13.19 -11.83 8.44
N PRO A 167 13.18 -13.12 8.85
CA PRO A 167 12.29 -14.13 8.27
C PRO A 167 10.82 -13.85 8.55
#